data_AF-A0A7W0SAM8-F1
#
_entry.id   AF-A0A7W0SAM8-F1
#
_cell.length_a   1.000
_cell.length_b   1.000
_cell.length_c   1.000
_cell.angle_alpha   90.00
_cell.angle_beta   90.00
_cell.angle_gamma   90.00
#
_symmetry.space_group_name_H-M   'P 1'
#
loop_
_entity.id
_entity.type
_entity.pdbx_description
1 polymer ?
#
loop_
_entity_poly.entity_id
_entity_poly.type
_entity_poly.pdbx_seq_one_letter_code
_entity_poly.pdbx_strand_id
1 'polypeptide(L)' 'MKPARALFGLVLGRRHPATSGTIEVQGIEGPVLIRRDRFGIPSIEARDDHDAWFGLGFCQGQDRAWQLEALLRVVRG' A
#
# COMPACT_ATOMS: atom_id res chain seq x y z
N MET A 1 22.69 -10.12 15.69
CA MET A 1 21.78 -9.21 14.93
C MET A 1 20.37 -9.75 14.68
N LYS A 2 20.15 -11.06 14.49
CA LYS A 2 18.80 -11.65 14.31
C LYS A 2 17.85 -11.56 15.52
N PRO A 3 18.29 -11.73 16.79
CA PRO A 3 17.35 -11.74 17.94
C PRO A 3 16.76 -10.36 18.23
N ALA A 4 17.54 -9.29 18.03
CA ALA A 4 17.05 -7.92 18.18
C ALA A 4 15.93 -7.59 17.17
N ARG A 5 16.07 -8.00 15.91
CA ARG A 5 15.03 -7.79 14.88
C ARG A 5 13.72 -8.53 15.21
N ALA A 6 13.82 -9.74 15.75
CA ALA A 6 12.64 -10.51 16.18
C ALA A 6 11.95 -9.86 17.39
N LEU A 7 12.72 -9.44 18.40
CA LEU A 7 12.21 -8.72 19.56
C LEU A 7 11.53 -7.39 19.17
N PHE A 8 12.19 -6.60 18.31
CA PHE A 8 11.61 -5.37 17.77
C PHE A 8 10.38 -5.62 16.90
N GLY A 9 10.32 -6.73 16.17
CA GLY A 9 9.14 -7.13 15.39
C GLY A 9 7.96 -7.54 16.30
N LEU A 10 8.24 -8.17 17.43
CA LEU A 10 7.23 -8.55 18.42
C LEU A 10 6.67 -7.33 19.16
N VAL A 11 7.54 -6.39 19.56
CA VAL A 11 7.16 -5.21 20.35
C VAL A 11 6.53 -4.11 19.47
N LEU A 12 7.04 -3.88 18.26
CA LEU A 12 6.62 -2.76 17.40
C LEU A 12 5.80 -3.19 16.18
N GLY A 13 5.59 -4.50 15.98
CA GLY A 13 4.85 -5.03 14.84
C GLY A 13 5.56 -4.88 13.49
N ARG A 14 4.83 -5.20 12.41
CA ARG A 14 5.26 -4.94 11.02
C ARG A 14 5.05 -3.47 10.71
N ARG A 15 6.15 -2.75 10.53
CA ARG A 15 6.15 -1.30 10.29
C ARG A 15 6.09 -0.89 8.82
N HIS A 16 6.30 -1.84 7.91
CA HIS A 16 6.19 -1.62 6.47
C HIS A 16 5.00 -2.38 5.89
N PRO A 17 4.30 -1.80 4.90
CA PRO A 17 3.24 -2.49 4.18
C PRO A 17 3.80 -3.72 3.45
N ALA A 18 2.95 -4.72 3.26
CA ALA A 18 3.26 -5.85 2.39
C ALA A 18 3.13 -5.41 0.93
N THR A 19 4.24 -5.41 0.21
CA THR A 19 4.32 -4.99 -1.21
C THR A 19 4.46 -6.17 -2.18
N SER A 20 4.42 -7.40 -1.67
CA SER A 20 4.50 -8.63 -2.45
C SER A 20 3.50 -9.67 -1.95
N GLY A 21 3.14 -10.59 -2.85
CA GLY A 21 2.11 -11.59 -2.63
C GLY A 21 0.75 -11.15 -3.19
N THR A 22 -0.27 -11.92 -2.85
CA THR A 22 -1.66 -11.69 -3.26
C THR A 22 -2.47 -11.32 -2.03
N ILE A 23 -3.33 -10.30 -2.17
CA ILE A 23 -4.22 -9.84 -1.12
C ILE A 23 -5.62 -9.82 -1.72
N GLU A 24 -6.55 -10.53 -1.09
CA GLU A 24 -7.97 -10.48 -1.43
C GLU A 24 -8.59 -9.25 -0.78
N VAL A 25 -9.31 -8.47 -1.58
CA VAL A 25 -9.98 -7.24 -1.14
C VAL A 25 -11.39 -7.19 -1.71
N GLN A 26 -12.26 -6.41 -1.07
CA GLN A 26 -13.58 -6.10 -1.61
C GLN A 26 -13.52 -4.85 -2.47
N GLY A 27 -14.43 -4.75 -3.45
CA GLY A 27 -14.61 -3.54 -4.25
C GLY A 27 -13.75 -3.45 -5.50
N ILE A 28 -13.28 -4.57 -6.04
CA ILE A 28 -12.72 -4.69 -7.39
C ILE A 28 -13.51 -5.74 -8.18
N GLU A 29 -13.62 -5.58 -9.50
CA GLU A 29 -14.35 -6.49 -10.39
C GLU A 29 -13.43 -7.55 -11.01
N GLY A 30 -12.12 -7.32 -10.97
CA GLY A 30 -11.09 -8.18 -11.50
C GLY A 30 -9.76 -8.10 -10.75
N PRO A 31 -8.77 -8.91 -11.16
CA PRO A 31 -7.44 -8.85 -10.59
C PRO A 31 -6.75 -7.53 -10.97
N VAL A 32 -6.14 -6.89 -9.98
CA VAL A 32 -5.26 -5.72 -10.16
C VAL A 32 -3.83 -6.15 -9.90
N LEU A 33 -2.97 -6.02 -10.91
CA LEU A 33 -1.55 -6.34 -10.80
C LEU A 33 -0.76 -5.07 -10.49
N ILE A 34 -0.06 -5.07 -9.35
CA ILE A 34 0.81 -3.97 -8.93
C ILE A 34 2.26 -4.45 -8.97
N ARG A 35 3.06 -3.85 -9.85
CA ARG A 35 4.51 -4.10 -9.94
C ARG A 35 5.26 -2.88 -9.45
N ARG A 36 6.29 -3.08 -8.63
CA ARG A 36 7.17 -2.00 -8.18
C ARG A 36 8.55 -2.17 -8.77
N ASP A 37 9.11 -1.08 -9.27
CA ASP A 37 10.48 -1.05 -9.76
C ASP A 37 11.50 -1.01 -8.61
N ARG A 38 12.79 -0.87 -8.96
CA ARG A 38 13.88 -0.81 -7.97
C ARG A 38 13.82 0.39 -7.03
N PHE A 39 13.07 1.42 -7.39
CA PHE A 39 12.87 2.64 -6.60
C PHE A 39 11.54 2.61 -5.82
N GLY A 40 10.75 1.54 -5.97
CA GLY A 40 9.45 1.39 -5.33
C GLY A 40 8.32 2.09 -6.08
N ILE A 41 8.54 2.59 -7.31
CA ILE A 41 7.52 3.24 -8.12
C ILE A 41 6.53 2.18 -8.60
N PRO A 42 5.22 2.29 -8.27
CA PRO A 42 4.23 1.30 -8.67
C PRO A 42 3.75 1.55 -10.12
N SER A 43 3.70 0.49 -10.92
CA SER A 43 2.90 0.41 -12.15
C SER A 43 1.69 -0.48 -11.89
N ILE A 44 0.51 0.00 -12.26
CA ILE A 44 -0.78 -0.65 -12.01
C ILE A 44 -1.34 -1.13 -13.34
N GLU A 45 -1.74 -2.39 -13.39
CA GLU A 45 -2.40 -3.01 -14.54
C GLU A 45 -3.74 -3.59 -14.08
N ALA A 46 -4.81 -3.19 -14.75
CA ALA A 46 -6.19 -3.61 -14.50
C ALA A 46 -6.95 -3.69 -15.83
N ARG A 47 -8.09 -4.39 -15.82
CA ARG A 47 -8.91 -4.59 -17.04
C ARG A 47 -9.82 -3.41 -17.37
N ASP A 48 -10.16 -2.62 -16.36
CA ASP A 48 -11.03 -1.46 -16.48
C ASP A 48 -10.52 -0.31 -15.62
N ASP A 49 -11.08 0.87 -15.85
CA ASP A 49 -10.68 2.09 -15.18
C ASP A 49 -11.02 2.06 -13.68
N HIS A 50 -12.13 1.43 -13.29
CA HIS A 50 -12.56 1.36 -11.91
C HIS A 50 -11.50 0.66 -11.03
N ASP A 51 -11.07 -0.52 -11.47
CA ASP A 51 -10.06 -1.32 -10.79
C ASP A 51 -8.67 -0.66 -10.87
N ALA A 52 -8.36 0.06 -11.96
CA ALA A 52 -7.13 0.85 -12.08
C ALA A 52 -7.09 1.99 -11.03
N TRP A 53 -8.20 2.70 -10.85
CA TRP A 53 -8.33 3.75 -9.83
C TRP A 53 -8.26 3.18 -8.41
N PHE A 54 -8.89 2.02 -8.18
CA PHE A 54 -8.72 1.29 -6.92
C PHE A 54 -7.24 0.98 -6.65
N GLY A 55 -6.53 0.44 -7.64
CA GLY A 55 -5.10 0.14 -7.56
C GLY A 55 -4.24 1.37 -7.25
N LEU A 56 -4.58 2.54 -7.83
CA LEU A 56 -3.92 3.81 -7.54
C LEU A 56 -4.10 4.21 -6.09
N GLY A 57 -5.35 4.24 -5.61
CA GLY A 57 -5.66 4.57 -4.22
C GLY A 57 -5.00 3.59 -3.24
N PHE A 58 -4.97 2.30 -3.58
CA PHE A 58 -4.29 1.27 -2.79
C PHE A 58 -2.79 1.55 -2.66
N CYS A 59 -2.10 1.86 -3.76
CA CYS A 59 -0.67 2.24 -3.74
C CYS A 59 -0.44 3.51 -2.92
N GLN A 60 -1.28 4.54 -3.09
CA GLN A 60 -1.20 5.76 -2.29
C GLN A 60 -1.40 5.50 -0.79
N GLY A 61 -2.35 4.62 -0.42
CA GLY A 61 -2.55 4.21 0.96
C GLY A 61 -1.32 3.50 1.54
N GLN A 62 -0.68 2.62 0.77
CA GLN A 62 0.54 1.95 1.22
C GLN A 62 1.72 2.91 1.40
N ASP A 63 1.91 3.83 0.46
CA ASP A 63 3.14 4.60 0.36
C ASP A 63 3.02 5.99 1.02
N ARG A 64 1.81 6.54 1.12
CA ARG A 64 1.54 7.95 1.45
C ARG A 64 0.38 8.16 2.43
N ALA A 65 -0.08 7.13 3.16
CA ALA A 65 -1.21 7.25 4.10
C ALA A 65 -1.11 8.47 5.01
N TRP A 66 0.05 8.69 5.64
CA TRP A 66 0.23 9.86 6.52
C TRP A 66 0.11 11.18 5.77
N GLN A 67 0.68 11.29 4.57
CA GLN A 67 0.58 12.51 3.75
C GLN A 67 -0.88 12.82 3.40
N LEU A 68 -1.65 11.80 2.97
CA LEU A 68 -3.06 11.95 2.63
C LEU A 68 -3.88 12.41 3.83
N GLU A 69 -3.65 11.78 4.98
CA GLU A 69 -4.40 12.08 6.20
C GLU A 69 -4.06 13.48 6.73
N ALA A 70 -2.76 13.83 6.80
CA ALA A 70 -2.31 15.15 7.24
C ALA A 70 -2.87 16.27 6.34
N LEU A 71 -2.85 16.06 5.02
CA LEU A 71 -3.46 16.99 4.07
C LEU A 71 -4.96 17.13 4.32
N LEU A 72 -5.67 16.02 4.54
CA LEU A 72 -7.09 16.03 4.81
C LEU A 72 -7.44 16.80 6.09
N ARG A 73 -6.63 16.66 7.14
CA ARG A 73 -6.79 17.45 8.38
C ARG A 73 -6.61 18.93 8.10
N VAL A 74 -5.50 19.33 7.47
CA VAL A 74 -5.23 20.74 7.15
C VAL A 74 -6.36 21.36 6.32
N VAL A 75 -6.91 20.62 5.35
CA VAL A 75 -8.02 21.10 4.52
C VAL A 75 -9.34 21.19 5.31
N ARG A 76 -9.54 20.34 6.31
CA ARG A 76 -10.78 20.30 7.12
C ARG A 76 -10.74 21.22 8.36
N GLY A 77 -9.57 21.68 8.79
CA GLY A 77 -9.37 22.50 10.00
C GLY A 77 -9.14 21.66 11.24
#